data_AF-A0A354J323-F1
#
_entry.id   AF-A0A354J323-F1
#
_cell.length_a   1.000
_cell.length_b   1.000
_cell.length_c   1.000
_cell.angle_alpha   90.00
_cell.angle_beta   90.00
_cell.angle_gamma   90.00
#
_symmetry.space_group_name_H-M   'P 1'
#
loop_
_entity.id
_entity.type
_entity.pdbx_description
1 polymer ?
#
loop_
_entity_poly.entity_id
_entity_poly.type
_entity_poly.pdbx_seq_one_letter_code
_entity_poly.pdbx_strand_id
1 'polypeptide(L)'
;MNTIKDLRIETDRLVIRPYKEEDLMECYRLMQDESLFNYLDMEVMSLDEYKRLFHWLIGSYDKGFDEDFKYSFNITLKESGVHIGWCGIGGLVYD
;
A
#
# COMPACT_ATOMS: atom_id res chain seq x y z
N MET A 1 19.93 -0.96 -11.91
CA MET A 1 19.60 -1.95 -10.85
C MET A 1 18.11 -1.78 -10.60
N ASN A 2 17.30 -2.83 -10.68
CA ASN A 2 15.86 -2.70 -10.47
C ASN A 2 15.61 -2.41 -8.99
N THR A 3 14.89 -1.32 -8.69
CA THR A 3 14.54 -0.94 -7.31
C THR A 3 13.13 -1.40 -6.97
N ILE A 4 12.77 -1.41 -5.69
CA ILE A 4 11.37 -1.66 -5.28
C ILE A 4 10.43 -0.64 -5.93
N LYS A 5 10.88 0.60 -6.13
CA LYS A 5 10.10 1.67 -6.79
C LYS A 5 9.74 1.36 -8.25
N ASP A 6 10.50 0.49 -8.91
CA ASP A 6 10.26 0.09 -10.29
C ASP A 6 9.43 -1.19 -10.41
N LEU A 7 9.05 -1.82 -9.29
CA LEU A 7 8.30 -3.07 -9.27
C LEU A 7 6.93 -2.90 -9.95
N ARG A 8 6.61 -3.83 -10.84
CA ARG A 8 5.29 -3.96 -11.43
C ARG A 8 4.97 -5.42 -11.67
N ILE A 9 3.90 -5.90 -11.05
CA ILE A 9 3.36 -7.24 -11.25
C ILE A 9 2.01 -7.09 -11.94
N GLU A 10 1.81 -7.82 -13.02
CA GLU A 10 0.54 -7.87 -13.72
C GLU A 10 -0.05 -9.27 -13.68
N THR A 11 -1.35 -9.36 -13.42
CA THR A 11 -2.14 -10.58 -13.56
C THR A 11 -3.12 -10.42 -14.72
N ASP A 12 -4.01 -11.39 -14.93
CA ASP A 12 -5.09 -11.29 -15.92
C ASP A 12 -5.96 -10.04 -15.71
N ARG A 13 -6.18 -9.64 -14.44
CA ARG A 13 -7.13 -8.57 -14.08
C ARG A 13 -6.52 -7.42 -13.29
N LEU A 14 -5.34 -7.61 -12.70
CA LEU A 14 -4.79 -6.68 -11.71
C LEU A 14 -3.43 -6.14 -12.12
N VAL A 15 -3.12 -4.95 -11.61
CA VAL A 15 -1.78 -4.38 -11.57
C VAL A 15 -1.42 -4.17 -10.11
N ILE A 16 -0.28 -4.70 -9.69
CA ILE A 16 0.28 -4.53 -8.34
C ILE A 16 1.59 -3.76 -8.49
N ARG A 17 1.68 -2.60 -7.82
CA ARG A 17 2.84 -1.71 -7.92
C ARG A 17 3.02 -0.88 -6.64
N PRO A 18 4.20 -0.29 -6.41
CA PRO A 18 4.39 0.76 -5.41
C PRO A 18 3.33 1.86 -5.53
N TYR A 19 2.91 2.40 -4.38
CA TYR A 19 2.09 3.60 -4.32
C TYR A 19 2.82 4.78 -4.98
N LYS A 20 2.03 5.69 -5.53
CA LYS A 20 2.46 7.02 -5.97
C LYS A 20 1.67 8.06 -5.20
N GLU A 21 2.21 9.27 -5.11
CA GLU A 21 1.54 10.41 -4.46
C GLU A 21 0.13 10.67 -5.03
N GLU A 22 -0.05 10.46 -6.33
CA GLU A 22 -1.35 10.60 -7.00
C GLU A 22 -2.42 9.60 -6.53
N ASP A 23 -2.02 8.47 -5.93
CA ASP A 23 -2.97 7.45 -5.43
C ASP A 23 -3.59 7.83 -4.06
N LEU A 24 -3.03 8.82 -3.36
CA LEU A 24 -3.35 9.15 -1.95
C LEU A 24 -4.86 9.23 -1.69
N MET A 25 -5.57 10.02 -2.48
CA MET A 25 -6.99 10.28 -2.23
C MET A 25 -7.88 9.08 -2.54
N GLU A 26 -7.48 8.24 -3.49
CA GLU A 26 -8.23 7.04 -3.84
C GLU A 26 -8.03 5.95 -2.78
N CYS A 27 -6.80 5.75 -2.32
CA CYS A 27 -6.50 4.84 -1.23
C CYS A 27 -7.12 5.32 0.09
N TYR A 28 -7.10 6.64 0.37
CA TYR A 28 -7.79 7.21 1.52
C TYR A 28 -9.28 6.86 1.51
N ARG A 29 -9.95 7.02 0.36
CA ARG A 29 -11.39 6.74 0.23
C ARG A 29 -11.73 5.29 0.59
N LEU A 30 -10.94 4.31 0.15
CA LEU A 30 -11.15 2.91 0.52
C LEU A 30 -10.99 2.70 2.04
N MET A 31 -9.98 3.34 2.64
CA MET A 31 -9.67 3.24 4.06
C MET A 31 -10.68 3.92 4.99
N GLN A 32 -11.73 4.55 4.44
CA GLN A 32 -12.87 5.05 5.21
C GLN A 32 -14.03 4.04 5.31
N ASP A 33 -13.92 2.88 4.66
CA ASP A 33 -14.89 1.79 4.84
C ASP A 33 -14.60 1.06 6.15
N GLU A 34 -15.42 1.30 7.18
CA GLU A 34 -15.26 0.65 8.49
C GLU A 34 -15.32 -0.88 8.40
N SER A 35 -16.06 -1.44 7.43
CA SER A 35 -16.22 -2.89 7.29
C SER A 35 -14.91 -3.59 6.88
N LEU A 36 -13.98 -2.85 6.29
CA LEU A 36 -12.63 -3.30 5.94
C LEU A 36 -11.84 -3.72 7.18
N PHE A 37 -12.13 -3.11 8.33
CA PHE A 37 -11.38 -3.30 9.57
C PHE A 37 -11.99 -4.34 10.51
N ASN A 38 -13.07 -5.02 10.12
CA ASN A 38 -13.73 -6.05 10.93
C ASN A 38 -12.78 -7.16 11.46
N TYR A 39 -11.65 -7.37 10.78
CA TYR A 39 -10.66 -8.39 11.12
C TYR A 39 -9.22 -7.83 11.21
N LEU A 40 -9.07 -6.51 11.28
CA LEU A 40 -7.78 -5.83 11.39
C LEU A 40 -7.78 -5.02 12.69
N ASP A 41 -6.67 -5.01 13.41
CA ASP A 41 -6.47 -4.14 14.58
C ASP A 41 -6.18 -2.70 14.14
N MET A 42 -7.18 -2.09 13.50
CA MET A 42 -7.12 -0.78 12.87
C MET A 42 -8.49 -0.12 12.91
N GLU A 43 -8.53 1.20 12.83
CA GLU A 43 -9.75 1.99 12.68
C GLU A 43 -9.59 2.96 11.50
N VAL A 44 -10.69 3.59 11.08
CA VAL A 44 -10.65 4.67 10.10
C VAL A 44 -9.76 5.80 10.61
N MET A 45 -8.91 6.33 9.74
CA MET A 45 -8.00 7.43 10.04
C MET A 45 -8.55 8.74 9.49
N SER A 46 -8.27 9.85 10.17
CA SER A 46 -8.42 11.18 9.55
C SER A 46 -7.49 11.32 8.33
N LEU A 47 -7.81 12.25 7.43
CA LEU A 47 -6.98 12.51 6.24
C LEU A 47 -5.52 12.83 6.59
N ASP A 48 -5.29 13.58 7.67
CA ASP A 48 -3.92 13.96 8.06
C ASP A 48 -3.14 12.79 8.68
N GLU A 49 -3.80 11.91 9.44
CA GLU A 49 -3.20 10.65 9.91
C GLU A 49 -2.87 9.74 8.73
N TYR A 50 -3.81 9.59 7.79
CA TYR A 50 -3.61 8.76 6.62
C TYR A 50 -2.49 9.29 5.73
N LYS A 51 -2.38 10.60 5.50
CA LYS A 51 -1.25 11.21 4.77
C LYS A 51 0.10 10.84 5.39
N ARG A 52 0.22 10.88 6.72
CA ARG A 52 1.46 10.50 7.41
C ARG A 52 1.80 9.03 7.18
N LEU A 53 0.82 8.14 7.33
CA LEU A 53 0.98 6.71 7.02
C LEU A 53 1.37 6.51 5.56
N PHE A 54 0.69 7.16 4.63
CA PHE A 54 0.90 7.00 3.19
C PHE A 54 2.29 7.43 2.74
N HIS A 55 2.78 8.58 3.22
CA HIS A 55 4.16 9.01 2.96
C HIS A 55 5.19 8.04 3.57
N TRP A 56 4.91 7.47 4.76
CA TRP A 56 5.78 6.45 5.34
C TRP A 56 5.82 5.16 4.49
N LEU A 57 4.68 4.73 3.94
CA LEU A 57 4.62 3.59 3.01
C LEU A 57 5.42 3.85 1.73
N ILE A 58 5.30 5.03 1.13
CA ILE A 58 6.08 5.42 -0.06
C ILE A 58 7.57 5.50 0.25
N GLY A 59 7.93 6.14 1.36
CA GLY A 59 9.32 6.25 1.81
C GLY A 59 9.94 4.89 2.12
N SER A 60 9.14 3.89 2.48
CA SER A 60 9.64 2.54 2.72
C SER A 60 10.24 1.92 1.47
N TYR A 61 9.84 2.30 0.26
CA TYR A 61 10.43 1.78 -0.99
C TYR A 61 11.88 2.24 -1.24
N ASP A 62 12.36 3.25 -0.51
CA ASP A 62 13.77 3.65 -0.52
C ASP A 62 14.64 2.75 0.37
N LYS A 63 14.03 1.99 1.28
CA LYS A 63 14.73 1.02 2.12
C LYS A 63 15.06 -0.22 1.31
N GLY A 64 16.28 -0.73 1.48
CA GLY A 64 16.69 -2.03 0.96
C GLY A 64 16.06 -3.19 1.74
N PHE A 65 16.29 -4.42 1.25
CA PHE A 65 15.80 -5.65 1.88
C PHE A 65 16.44 -5.98 3.24
N ASP A 66 17.48 -5.24 3.64
CA ASP A 66 18.28 -5.51 4.84
C ASP A 66 17.82 -4.74 6.09
N GLU A 67 16.79 -3.89 5.98
CA GLU A 67 16.15 -3.23 7.12
C GLU A 67 14.86 -3.95 7.54
N ASP A 68 14.22 -3.54 8.65
CA ASP A 68 12.84 -3.90 9.00
C ASP A 68 11.91 -3.45 7.86
N PHE A 69 11.80 -4.29 6.83
CA PHE A 69 11.08 -3.96 5.63
C PHE A 69 9.62 -4.26 5.85
N LYS A 70 8.77 -3.26 5.60
CA LYS A 70 7.34 -3.43 5.41
C LYS A 70 6.97 -2.70 4.13
N TYR A 71 6.90 -3.45 3.04
CA TYR A 71 6.41 -2.93 1.77
C TYR A 71 4.93 -3.23 1.67
N SER A 72 4.12 -2.20 1.43
CA SER A 72 2.73 -2.36 1.00
C SER A 72 2.63 -1.89 -0.43
N PHE A 73 1.78 -2.49 -1.25
CA PHE A 73 1.65 -2.21 -2.67
C PHE A 73 0.21 -1.88 -3.02
N ASN A 74 0.03 -0.93 -3.92
CA ASN A 74 -1.25 -0.58 -4.51
C ASN A 74 -1.71 -1.73 -5.42
N ILE A 75 -2.96 -2.18 -5.27
CA ILE A 75 -3.63 -3.10 -6.18
C ILE A 75 -4.72 -2.34 -6.93
N THR A 76 -4.61 -2.32 -8.26
CA THR A 76 -5.62 -1.71 -9.13
C THR A 76 -6.19 -2.70 -10.14
N LEU A 77 -7.43 -2.47 -10.56
CA LEU A 77 -8.04 -3.14 -11.71
C LEU A 77 -7.35 -2.68 -13.00
N LYS A 78 -6.98 -3.62 -13.86
CA LYS A 78 -6.27 -3.33 -15.11
C LYS A 78 -7.13 -2.53 -16.10
N GLU A 79 -8.43 -2.83 -16.17
CA GLU A 79 -9.36 -2.19 -17.11
C GLU A 79 -9.61 -0.72 -16.78
N SER A 80 -9.86 -0.40 -15.50
CA SER A 80 -10.30 0.93 -15.07
C SER A 80 -9.21 1.74 -14.39
N GLY A 81 -8.12 1.11 -13.96
CA GLY A 81 -7.10 1.72 -13.12
C GLY A 81 -7.52 1.95 -11.66
N VAL A 82 -8.76 1.59 -11.30
CA VAL A 82 -9.33 1.83 -9.96
C VAL A 82 -8.58 1.04 -8.90
N HIS A 83 -8.25 1.72 -7.79
CA HIS A 83 -7.73 1.12 -6.56
C HIS A 83 -8.77 0.23 -5.89
N ILE A 84 -8.39 -1.01 -5.60
CA ILE A 84 -9.28 -2.00 -4.97
C ILE A 84 -8.72 -2.60 -3.68
N GLY A 85 -7.54 -2.16 -3.25
CA GLY A 85 -6.92 -2.66 -2.03
C GLY A 85 -5.41 -2.64 -2.09
N TRP A 86 -4.82 -3.35 -1.12
CA TRP A 86 -3.38 -3.44 -0.97
C TRP A 86 -2.97 -4.85 -0.56
N CYS A 87 -1.72 -5.19 -0.87
CA CYS A 87 -1.04 -6.34 -0.29
C CYS A 87 0.36 -5.90 0.09
N GLY A 88 0.96 -6.56 1.08
CA GLY A 88 2.30 -6.22 1.51
C GLY A 88 3.08 -7.43 1.95
N ILE A 89 4.38 -7.22 2.07
CA ILE A 89 5.32 -8.13 2.70
C ILE A 89 6.02 -7.37 3.82
N GLY A 90 6.13 -8.01 4.98
CA GLY A 90 6.84 -7.44 6.11
C GLY A 90 7.57 -8.51 6.89
N GLY A 91 8.69 -8.14 7.51
CA GLY A 91 9.35 -8.97 8.50
C GLY A 91 8.42 -9.27 9.68
N LEU A 92 8.53 -10.49 10.22
CA LEU A 92 7.91 -10.85 11.48
C LEU A 92 8.98 -10.75 12.56
N VAL A 93 8.77 -9.86 13.53
CA VAL A 93 9.56 -9.86 14.75
C VAL A 93 8.92 -10.87 15.69
N TYR A 94 9.65 -11.93 16.00
CA TYR A 94 9.27 -12.87 17.05
C TYR A 94 10.11 -12.56 18.28
N ASP A 95 9.46 -12.56 19.44
CA ASP A 95 10.13 -12.56 20.75
C ASP A 95 10.67 -13.96 21.11
#